data_AF-A0A1A8YLV7-F1
#
_entry.id   AF-A0A1A8YLV7-F1
#
_cell.length_a   1.000
_cell.length_b   1.000
_cell.length_c   1.000
_cell.angle_alpha   90.00
_cell.angle_beta   90.00
_cell.angle_gamma   90.00
#
_symmetry.space_group_name_H-M   'P 1'
#
loop_
_entity.id
_entity.type
_entity.pdbx_description
1 polymer ?
#
loop_
_entity_poly.entity_id
_entity_poly.type
_entity_poly.pdbx_seq_one_letter_code
_entity_poly.pdbx_strand_id
1 'polypeptide(L)'
;MVSTVYVGLLALASVLLNNSSVQATQKIRIDATTRPIIRSEPEELWRTKSNEWKVNEWKLWLKKTEDEFKEFYASLDEVKKNWIKENGTGVKEFIDLTGKKWLNFNEAVDKEYKSNVLRKSASWKEDQWKEWLTKEGKKLLEKDWQSWIAQKESLLSALISVKWDPWKVSKFQEWKTIGWKFKEDVYWMRNTFYMPVIDDSPQNKEFKEKCNEWKQRDKMETEQWNNWITEIENNHVNKDCPQWAKWKKEKTAIFDKWSTSFINSLIRGKQWVKWKK
;
A
#
# COMPACT_ATOMS: atom_id res chain seq x y z
N MET A 1 16.65 2.59 28.88
CA MET A 1 16.73 2.37 27.41
C MET A 1 15.77 1.23 27.11
N VAL A 2 15.03 1.30 25.99
CA VAL A 2 13.82 0.54 25.62
C VAL A 2 12.49 1.13 26.13
N SER A 3 11.54 1.27 25.20
CA SER A 3 10.09 1.53 25.34
C SER A 3 9.57 2.95 25.60
N THR A 4 9.55 3.76 24.54
CA THR A 4 8.47 4.75 24.31
C THR A 4 7.91 4.75 22.87
N VAL A 5 8.56 4.03 21.95
CA VAL A 5 8.10 3.91 20.54
C VAL A 5 6.96 2.88 20.37
N TYR A 6 6.73 2.00 21.35
CA TYR A 6 5.72 0.94 21.24
C TYR A 6 4.28 1.38 21.57
N VAL A 7 4.09 2.50 22.28
CA VAL A 7 2.73 2.91 22.72
C VAL A 7 1.96 3.60 21.58
N GLY A 8 2.66 4.28 20.66
CA GLY A 8 2.02 4.92 19.49
C GLY A 8 1.52 3.93 18.43
N LEU A 9 2.18 2.78 18.27
CA LEU A 9 1.77 1.74 17.32
C LEU A 9 0.54 0.96 17.81
N LEU A 10 0.38 0.78 19.12
CA LEU A 10 -0.78 0.09 19.70
C LEU A 10 -2.05 0.95 19.72
N ALA A 11 -1.93 2.28 19.79
CA ALA A 11 -3.08 3.19 19.72
C ALA A 11 -3.67 3.35 18.30
N LEU A 12 -2.89 3.08 17.25
CA LEU A 12 -3.35 3.17 15.85
C LEU A 12 -4.08 1.90 15.38
N ALA A 13 -3.73 0.73 15.91
CA ALA A 13 -4.45 -0.51 15.64
C ALA A 13 -5.89 -0.49 16.18
N SER A 14 -6.11 0.17 17.32
CA SER A 14 -7.43 0.25 17.97
C SER A 14 -8.41 1.19 17.27
N VAL A 15 -7.94 2.23 16.57
CA VAL A 15 -8.83 3.11 15.77
C VAL A 15 -9.29 2.40 14.48
N LEU A 16 -8.45 1.57 13.88
CA LEU A 16 -8.82 0.76 12.70
C LEU A 16 -9.79 -0.39 13.06
N LEU A 17 -9.73 -0.89 14.30
CA LEU A 17 -10.62 -1.95 14.81
C LEU A 17 -11.94 -1.42 15.40
N ASN A 18 -12.01 -0.16 15.84
CA ASN A 18 -13.25 0.40 16.44
C ASN A 18 -14.25 0.98 15.44
N ASN A 19 -13.85 1.28 14.20
CA ASN A 19 -14.80 1.63 13.13
C ASN A 19 -15.43 0.41 12.44
N SER A 20 -15.04 -0.82 12.84
CA SER A 20 -15.61 -2.07 12.32
C SER A 20 -16.59 -2.76 13.28
N SER A 21 -16.88 -2.15 14.45
CA SER A 21 -17.77 -2.71 15.48
C SER A 21 -19.02 -1.87 15.72
N VAL A 22 -19.79 -1.59 14.67
CA VAL A 22 -21.24 -1.36 14.81
C VAL A 22 -21.97 -2.37 13.96
N GLN A 23 -22.81 -3.15 14.64
CA GLN A 23 -23.36 -4.43 14.26
C GLN A 23 -24.27 -4.38 13.03
N ALA A 24 -23.99 -5.24 12.04
CA ALA A 24 -25.01 -5.94 11.30
C ALA A 24 -24.78 -7.44 11.50
N THR A 25 -25.26 -7.96 12.64
CA THR A 25 -25.38 -9.40 12.91
C THR A 25 -26.46 -9.99 11.99
N GLN A 26 -26.12 -10.22 10.72
CA GLN A 26 -26.84 -11.17 9.91
C GLN A 26 -26.22 -12.54 10.16
N LYS A 27 -26.85 -13.34 11.02
CA LYS A 27 -26.63 -14.79 11.05
C LYS A 27 -26.92 -15.30 9.64
N ILE A 28 -25.88 -15.58 8.87
CA ILE A 28 -25.99 -16.35 7.64
C ILE A 28 -26.42 -17.74 8.07
N ARG A 29 -27.71 -18.02 7.97
CA ARG A 29 -28.22 -19.39 7.86
C ARG A 29 -27.60 -19.93 6.58
N ILE A 30 -26.69 -20.88 6.70
CA ILE A 30 -26.21 -21.65 5.55
C ILE A 30 -27.37 -22.55 5.16
N ASP A 31 -28.26 -22.07 4.29
CA ASP A 31 -29.22 -22.92 3.62
C ASP A 31 -28.42 -23.79 2.65
N ALA A 32 -28.40 -25.09 2.92
CA ALA A 32 -27.57 -26.07 2.24
C ALA A 32 -28.08 -26.44 0.83
N THR A 33 -28.65 -25.50 0.08
CA THR A 33 -29.40 -25.82 -1.15
C THR A 33 -29.03 -25.03 -2.40
N THR A 34 -27.89 -24.34 -2.41
CA THR A 34 -27.38 -23.75 -3.67
C THR A 34 -25.87 -23.88 -3.77
N ARG A 35 -25.39 -25.13 -3.91
CA ARG A 35 -24.08 -25.33 -4.54
C ARG A 35 -24.19 -24.80 -5.97
N PRO A 36 -23.23 -24.00 -6.46
CA PRO A 36 -23.10 -23.80 -7.89
C PRO A 36 -22.95 -25.21 -8.49
N ILE A 37 -23.77 -25.53 -9.49
CA ILE A 37 -23.59 -26.74 -10.27
C ILE A 37 -22.19 -26.62 -10.89
N ILE A 38 -21.20 -27.25 -10.26
CA ILE A 38 -19.90 -27.51 -10.85
C ILE A 38 -20.24 -28.36 -12.06
N ARG A 39 -20.28 -27.73 -13.24
CA ARG A 39 -20.34 -28.43 -14.51
C ARG A 39 -19.19 -29.43 -14.47
N SER A 40 -19.50 -30.73 -14.43
CA SER A 40 -18.50 -31.77 -14.40
C SER A 40 -17.76 -31.74 -15.73
N GLU A 41 -16.69 -30.94 -15.81
CA GLU A 41 -15.76 -30.97 -16.93
C GLU A 41 -15.26 -32.41 -17.09
N PRO A 42 -15.29 -32.99 -18.30
CA PRO A 42 -14.83 -34.35 -18.55
C PRO A 42 -13.45 -34.57 -17.93
N GLU A 43 -13.28 -35.70 -17.23
CA GLU A 43 -12.19 -35.91 -16.28
C GLU A 43 -10.78 -35.76 -16.87
N GLU A 44 -10.64 -35.74 -18.20
CA GLU A 44 -9.38 -35.73 -18.93
C GLU A 44 -9.25 -34.65 -20.04
N LEU A 45 -9.95 -33.51 -19.92
CA LEU A 45 -9.77 -32.39 -20.88
C LEU A 45 -8.29 -32.03 -21.09
N TRP A 46 -7.49 -32.06 -20.05
CA TRP A 46 -6.07 -31.74 -20.13
C TRP A 46 -5.23 -32.71 -20.98
N ARG A 47 -5.66 -33.98 -21.13
CA ARG A 47 -4.98 -34.98 -21.98
C ARG A 47 -5.39 -34.89 -23.44
N THR A 48 -6.65 -34.49 -23.68
CA THR A 48 -7.29 -34.55 -24.99
C THR A 48 -7.22 -33.24 -25.76
N LYS A 49 -7.05 -32.11 -25.06
CA LYS A 49 -6.97 -30.78 -25.67
C LYS A 49 -5.55 -30.44 -26.10
N SER A 50 -5.44 -29.80 -27.26
CA SER A 50 -4.18 -29.31 -27.82
C SER A 50 -3.57 -28.20 -26.97
N ASN A 51 -2.26 -27.98 -27.11
CA ASN A 51 -1.58 -26.87 -26.46
C ASN A 51 -2.18 -25.51 -26.91
N GLU A 52 -2.57 -25.38 -28.18
CA GLU A 52 -3.24 -24.19 -28.71
C GLU A 52 -4.55 -23.88 -27.97
N TRP A 53 -5.37 -24.90 -27.69
CA TRP A 53 -6.60 -24.72 -26.92
C TRP A 53 -6.30 -24.19 -25.52
N LYS A 54 -5.29 -24.76 -24.83
CA LYS A 54 -4.88 -24.32 -23.49
C LYS A 54 -4.37 -22.88 -23.47
N VAL A 55 -3.59 -22.48 -24.48
CA VAL A 55 -3.14 -21.10 -24.66
C VAL A 55 -4.32 -20.16 -24.91
N ASN A 56 -5.36 -20.60 -25.62
CA ASN A 56 -6.55 -19.79 -25.83
C ASN A 56 -7.38 -19.64 -24.55
N GLU A 57 -7.51 -20.68 -23.73
CA GLU A 57 -8.15 -20.58 -22.41
C GLU A 57 -7.44 -19.55 -21.52
N TRP A 58 -6.10 -19.52 -21.53
CA TRP A 58 -5.33 -18.50 -20.82
C TRP A 58 -5.67 -17.09 -21.30
N LYS A 59 -5.70 -16.87 -22.62
CA LYS A 59 -6.05 -15.56 -23.20
C LYS A 59 -7.46 -15.11 -22.83
N LEU A 60 -8.41 -16.04 -22.84
CA LEU A 60 -9.80 -15.76 -22.43
C LEU A 60 -9.89 -15.39 -20.95
N TRP A 61 -9.19 -16.15 -20.09
CA TRP A 61 -9.12 -15.87 -18.66
C TRP A 61 -8.46 -14.52 -18.37
N LEU A 62 -7.34 -14.20 -19.04
CA LEU A 62 -6.63 -12.94 -18.86
C LEU A 62 -7.50 -11.75 -19.27
N LYS A 63 -8.17 -11.84 -20.43
CA LYS A 63 -9.11 -10.81 -20.89
C LYS A 63 -10.26 -10.60 -19.91
N LYS A 64 -10.84 -11.67 -19.38
CA LYS A 64 -11.89 -11.58 -18.35
C LYS A 64 -11.36 -10.88 -17.10
N THR A 65 -10.14 -11.21 -16.69
CA THR A 65 -9.48 -10.61 -15.52
C THR A 65 -9.19 -9.12 -15.73
N GLU A 66 -8.84 -8.70 -16.95
CA GLU A 66 -8.72 -7.29 -17.33
C GLU A 66 -10.04 -6.52 -17.21
N ASP A 67 -11.17 -7.15 -17.55
CA ASP A 67 -12.48 -6.54 -17.38
C ASP A 67 -12.87 -6.43 -15.89
N GLU A 68 -12.66 -7.50 -15.11
CA GLU A 68 -12.89 -7.50 -13.66
C GLU A 68 -11.98 -6.49 -12.92
N PHE A 69 -10.76 -6.26 -13.44
CA PHE A 69 -9.85 -5.25 -12.91
C PHE A 69 -10.46 -3.84 -12.98
N LYS A 70 -11.25 -3.51 -14.01
CA LYS A 70 -11.85 -2.17 -14.15
C LYS A 70 -12.80 -1.86 -12.99
N GLU A 71 -13.61 -2.83 -12.59
CA GLU A 71 -14.54 -2.72 -11.46
C GLU A 71 -13.77 -2.62 -10.14
N PHE A 72 -12.77 -3.50 -9.97
CA PHE A 72 -11.92 -3.47 -8.78
C PHE A 72 -11.18 -2.13 -8.66
N TYR A 73 -10.62 -1.60 -9.75
CA TYR A 73 -9.93 -0.33 -9.77
C TYR A 73 -10.85 0.84 -9.41
N ALA A 74 -12.10 0.85 -9.89
CA ALA A 74 -13.09 1.85 -9.49
C ALA A 74 -13.31 1.83 -7.96
N SER A 75 -13.33 0.64 -7.35
CA SER A 75 -13.42 0.52 -5.89
C SER A 75 -12.17 1.04 -5.16
N LEU A 76 -10.97 0.84 -5.72
CA LEU A 76 -9.74 1.39 -5.17
C LEU A 76 -9.70 2.92 -5.26
N ASP A 77 -10.14 3.48 -6.39
CA ASP A 77 -10.19 4.93 -6.59
C ASP A 77 -11.15 5.60 -5.60
N GLU A 78 -12.29 4.95 -5.31
CA GLU A 78 -13.23 5.41 -4.28
C GLU A 78 -12.64 5.35 -2.87
N VAL A 79 -11.87 4.31 -2.55
CA VAL A 79 -11.12 4.21 -1.29
C VAL A 79 -10.09 5.35 -1.17
N LYS A 80 -9.35 5.65 -2.25
CA LYS A 80 -8.40 6.79 -2.29
C LYS A 80 -9.13 8.10 -2.01
N LYS A 81 -10.24 8.37 -2.71
CA LYS A 81 -11.07 9.58 -2.54
C LYS A 81 -11.53 9.77 -1.10
N ASN A 82 -12.13 8.73 -0.51
CA ASN A 82 -12.68 8.80 0.83
C ASN A 82 -11.58 9.00 1.87
N TRP A 83 -10.46 8.30 1.74
CA TRP A 83 -9.32 8.47 2.64
C TRP A 83 -8.75 9.90 2.61
N ILE A 84 -8.64 10.50 1.42
CA ILE A 84 -8.17 11.89 1.26
C ILE A 84 -9.13 12.87 1.93
N LYS A 85 -10.44 12.66 1.76
CA LYS A 85 -11.49 13.50 2.36
C LYS A 85 -11.43 13.45 3.88
N GLU A 86 -11.33 12.25 4.47
CA GLU A 86 -11.26 12.05 5.91
C GLU A 86 -9.97 12.64 6.51
N ASN A 87 -8.81 12.38 5.91
CA ASN A 87 -7.53 12.89 6.42
C ASN A 87 -7.36 14.41 6.24
N GLY A 88 -8.18 15.06 5.41
CA GLY A 88 -8.28 16.51 5.34
C GLY A 88 -8.57 17.19 6.69
N THR A 89 -9.19 16.47 7.63
CA THR A 89 -9.51 16.97 8.97
C THR A 89 -8.31 17.00 9.92
N GLY A 90 -7.32 16.11 9.72
CA GLY A 90 -6.16 15.97 10.61
C GLY A 90 -5.13 17.11 10.52
N VAL A 91 -5.24 17.98 9.51
CA VAL A 91 -4.32 19.12 9.32
C VAL A 91 -4.41 20.09 10.50
N LYS A 92 -5.62 20.36 10.99
CA LYS A 92 -5.83 21.27 12.12
C LYS A 92 -5.19 20.71 13.39
N GLU A 93 -5.41 19.43 13.66
CA GLU A 93 -4.83 18.75 14.82
C GLU A 93 -3.30 18.76 14.76
N PHE A 94 -2.71 18.47 13.59
CA PHE A 94 -1.27 18.57 13.38
C PHE A 94 -0.74 19.98 13.70
N ILE A 95 -1.40 21.01 13.16
CA ILE A 95 -1.05 22.42 13.40
C ILE A 95 -1.13 22.75 14.90
N ASP A 96 -2.21 22.37 15.57
CA ASP A 96 -2.44 22.66 16.98
C ASP A 96 -1.39 21.96 17.88
N LEU A 97 -1.08 20.70 17.61
CA LEU A 97 -0.07 19.94 18.34
C LEU A 97 1.34 20.51 18.10
N THR A 98 1.67 20.85 16.86
CA THR A 98 2.96 21.45 16.52
C THR A 98 3.11 22.82 17.18
N GLY A 99 2.07 23.65 17.14
CA GLY A 99 2.04 24.94 17.83
C GLY A 99 2.25 24.79 19.33
N LYS A 100 1.55 23.85 19.98
CA LYS A 100 1.74 23.54 21.40
C LYS A 100 3.17 23.05 21.71
N LYS A 101 3.77 22.22 20.85
CA LYS A 101 5.17 21.76 20.99
C LYS A 101 6.13 22.96 21.00
N TRP A 102 5.97 23.89 20.06
CA TRP A 102 6.82 25.07 19.94
C TRP A 102 6.57 26.12 21.03
N LEU A 103 5.34 26.28 21.52
CA LEU A 103 5.08 27.15 22.66
C LEU A 103 5.78 26.65 23.93
N ASN A 104 5.91 25.33 24.09
CA ASN A 104 6.57 24.67 25.22
C ASN A 104 7.96 24.12 24.86
N PHE A 105 8.65 24.77 23.91
CA PHE A 105 9.97 24.34 23.45
C PHE A 105 10.97 24.29 24.61
N ASN A 106 11.64 23.14 24.75
CA ASN A 106 12.59 22.83 25.83
C ASN A 106 13.78 22.02 25.29
N GLU A 107 14.71 21.60 26.15
CA GLU A 107 15.89 20.83 25.75
C GLU A 107 15.57 19.52 25.01
N ALA A 108 14.47 18.85 25.38
CA ALA A 108 14.05 17.62 24.71
C ALA A 108 13.63 17.90 23.26
N VAL A 109 12.85 18.96 23.03
CA VAL A 109 12.45 19.40 21.69
C VAL A 109 13.66 19.91 20.89
N ASP A 110 14.58 20.64 21.51
CA ASP A 110 15.82 21.09 20.86
C ASP A 110 16.67 19.90 20.38
N LYS A 111 16.76 18.85 21.20
CA LYS A 111 17.47 17.61 20.89
C LYS A 111 16.77 16.81 19.79
N GLU A 112 15.44 16.73 19.81
CA GLU A 112 14.63 16.10 18.75
C GLU A 112 14.97 16.71 17.38
N TYR A 113 15.02 18.04 17.30
CA TYR A 113 15.40 18.77 16.10
C TYR A 113 16.89 18.78 15.80
N LYS A 114 17.74 18.37 16.76
CA LYS A 114 19.20 18.51 16.73
C LYS A 114 19.65 19.96 16.44
N SER A 115 18.85 20.95 16.84
CA SER A 115 19.10 22.34 16.48
C SER A 115 20.20 22.98 17.32
N ASN A 116 20.32 22.52 18.57
CA ASN A 116 21.20 23.05 19.62
C ASN A 116 20.98 24.55 19.85
N VAL A 117 19.77 25.05 19.57
CA VAL A 117 19.48 26.49 19.63
C VAL A 117 19.54 26.98 21.06
N LEU A 118 19.08 26.22 22.05
CA LEU A 118 19.06 26.68 23.44
C LEU A 118 20.49 26.90 23.96
N ARG A 119 21.42 26.02 23.58
CA ARG A 119 22.85 26.18 23.88
C ARG A 119 23.49 27.34 23.12
N LYS A 120 23.25 27.43 21.80
CA LYS A 120 23.84 28.48 20.94
C LYS A 120 23.35 29.88 21.29
N SER A 121 22.13 29.97 21.80
CA SER A 121 21.43 31.23 22.05
C SER A 121 21.65 31.84 23.44
N ALA A 122 22.55 31.26 24.24
CA ALA A 122 22.88 31.74 25.58
C ALA A 122 23.23 33.24 25.61
N SER A 123 23.96 33.73 24.60
CA SER A 123 24.36 35.13 24.44
C SER A 123 23.58 35.89 23.35
N TRP A 124 22.54 35.28 22.77
CA TRP A 124 21.83 35.88 21.65
C TRP A 124 21.03 37.11 22.06
N LYS A 125 21.17 38.15 21.23
CA LYS A 125 20.30 39.33 21.24
C LYS A 125 19.00 39.05 20.47
N GLU A 126 18.04 39.96 20.62
CA GLU A 126 16.71 39.85 20.01
C GLU A 126 16.76 39.64 18.49
N ASP A 127 17.65 40.34 17.77
CA ASP A 127 17.73 40.23 16.31
C ASP A 127 18.25 38.87 15.84
N GLN A 128 19.14 38.23 16.61
CA GLN A 128 19.61 36.87 16.32
C GLN A 128 18.48 35.84 16.50
N TRP A 129 17.61 36.04 17.49
CA TRP A 129 16.41 35.21 17.67
C TRP A 129 15.42 35.38 16.52
N LYS A 130 15.19 36.61 16.07
CA LYS A 130 14.33 36.90 14.91
C LYS A 130 14.88 36.23 13.64
N GLU A 131 16.18 36.36 13.40
CA GLU A 131 16.83 35.75 12.25
C GLU A 131 16.70 34.22 12.28
N TRP A 132 17.02 33.60 13.41
CA TRP A 132 16.91 32.15 13.54
C TRP A 132 15.47 31.64 13.35
N LEU A 133 14.48 32.30 13.97
CA LEU A 133 13.08 31.90 13.84
C LEU A 133 12.57 31.99 12.39
N THR A 134 12.95 33.05 11.68
CA THR A 134 12.52 33.26 10.28
C THR A 134 13.25 32.35 9.29
N LYS A 135 14.41 31.82 9.66
CA LYS A 135 15.22 30.91 8.85
C LYS A 135 15.14 29.48 9.37
N GLU A 136 16.06 29.08 10.24
CA GLU A 136 16.21 27.70 10.71
C GLU A 136 14.96 27.21 11.43
N GLY A 137 14.33 28.04 12.26
CA GLY A 137 13.11 27.68 12.98
C GLY A 137 11.96 27.35 12.02
N LYS A 138 11.79 28.17 10.97
CA LYS A 138 10.82 27.89 9.89
C LYS A 138 11.13 26.58 9.18
N LYS A 139 12.38 26.32 8.82
CA LYS A 139 12.79 25.06 8.18
C LYS A 139 12.49 23.83 9.04
N LEU A 140 12.60 23.94 10.36
CA LEU A 140 12.24 22.84 11.27
C LEU A 140 10.73 22.55 11.25
N LEU A 141 9.90 23.59 11.24
CA LEU A 141 8.44 23.45 11.07
C LEU A 141 8.09 22.83 9.71
N GLU A 142 8.72 23.31 8.64
CA GLU A 142 8.54 22.75 7.28
C GLU A 142 8.94 21.27 7.23
N LYS A 143 10.02 20.88 7.91
CA LYS A 143 10.46 19.48 8.00
C LYS A 143 9.43 18.60 8.71
N ASP A 144 8.84 19.06 9.81
CA ASP A 144 7.77 18.34 10.50
C ASP A 144 6.55 18.16 9.60
N TRP A 145 6.18 19.19 8.83
CA TRP A 145 5.11 19.11 7.85
C TRP A 145 5.39 18.07 6.76
N GLN A 146 6.59 18.10 6.16
CA GLN A 146 6.98 17.12 5.14
C GLN A 146 6.98 15.69 5.68
N SER A 147 7.48 15.49 6.91
CA SER A 147 7.44 14.20 7.60
C SER A 147 6.00 13.70 7.81
N TRP A 148 5.12 14.59 8.26
CA TRP A 148 3.71 14.26 8.46
C TRP A 148 3.00 13.91 7.14
N ILE A 149 3.23 14.67 6.07
CA ILE A 149 2.71 14.36 4.73
C ILE A 149 3.23 13.00 4.23
N ALA A 150 4.53 12.73 4.39
CA ALA A 150 5.12 11.45 3.99
C ALA A 150 4.53 10.26 4.77
N GLN A 151 4.27 10.43 6.07
CA GLN A 151 3.58 9.42 6.87
C GLN A 151 2.17 9.16 6.35
N LYS A 152 1.43 10.23 6.02
CA LYS A 152 0.09 10.12 5.43
C LYS A 152 0.13 9.40 4.08
N GLU A 153 1.08 9.73 3.22
CA GLU A 153 1.29 9.06 1.93
C GLU A 153 1.61 7.57 2.08
N SER A 154 2.47 7.21 3.05
CA SER A 154 2.77 5.82 3.38
C SER A 154 1.54 5.05 3.87
N LEU A 155 0.67 5.67 4.69
CA LEU A 155 -0.58 5.06 5.13
C LEU A 155 -1.56 4.84 3.99
N LEU A 156 -1.66 5.79 3.05
CA LEU A 156 -2.47 5.62 1.85
C LEU A 156 -1.94 4.47 0.99
N SER A 157 -0.63 4.41 0.76
CA SER A 157 0.00 3.31 0.02
C SER A 157 -0.29 1.95 0.67
N ALA A 158 -0.12 1.84 2.00
CA ALA A 158 -0.41 0.62 2.74
C ALA A 158 -1.90 0.19 2.62
N LEU A 159 -2.83 1.14 2.70
CA LEU A 159 -4.26 0.87 2.53
C LEU A 159 -4.58 0.29 1.14
N ILE A 160 -3.90 0.77 0.11
CA ILE A 160 -4.06 0.27 -1.25
C ILE A 160 -3.44 -1.13 -1.39
N SER A 161 -2.25 -1.37 -0.86
CA SER A 161 -1.62 -2.70 -0.85
C SER A 161 -2.49 -3.76 -0.18
N VAL A 162 -3.13 -3.43 0.95
CA VAL A 162 -4.06 -4.34 1.66
C VAL A 162 -5.22 -4.81 0.77
N LYS A 163 -5.62 -4.04 -0.24
CA LYS A 163 -6.68 -4.42 -1.18
C LYS A 163 -6.11 -5.06 -2.45
N TRP A 164 -5.02 -4.52 -2.98
CA TRP A 164 -4.42 -4.94 -4.23
C TRP A 164 -3.74 -6.32 -4.14
N ASP A 165 -2.93 -6.54 -3.10
CA ASP A 165 -2.13 -7.76 -2.99
C ASP A 165 -3.00 -9.02 -2.84
N PRO A 166 -4.06 -9.04 -2.03
CA PRO A 166 -4.97 -10.19 -2.00
C PRO A 166 -5.72 -10.39 -3.31
N TRP A 167 -6.11 -9.30 -4.00
CA TRP A 167 -6.84 -9.39 -5.25
C TRP A 167 -6.01 -10.07 -6.35
N LYS A 168 -4.76 -9.63 -6.55
CA LYS A 168 -3.88 -10.22 -7.58
C LYS A 168 -3.53 -11.68 -7.26
N VAL A 169 -3.28 -12.00 -5.99
CA VAL A 169 -3.04 -13.38 -5.56
C VAL A 169 -4.28 -14.24 -5.81
N SER A 170 -5.47 -13.78 -5.40
CA SER A 170 -6.72 -14.51 -5.59
C SER A 170 -6.98 -14.80 -7.07
N LYS A 171 -6.81 -13.79 -7.94
CA LYS A 171 -7.04 -13.96 -9.38
C LYS A 171 -6.12 -15.02 -9.98
N PHE A 172 -4.82 -14.93 -9.72
CA PHE A 172 -3.90 -15.94 -10.25
C PHE A 172 -4.17 -17.35 -9.68
N GLN A 173 -4.63 -17.45 -8.43
CA GLN A 173 -5.06 -18.73 -7.85
C GLN A 173 -6.33 -19.27 -8.52
N GLU A 174 -7.29 -18.41 -8.89
CA GLU A 174 -8.46 -18.83 -9.68
C GLU A 174 -8.02 -19.52 -10.99
N TRP A 175 -7.01 -18.98 -11.69
CA TRP A 175 -6.44 -19.63 -12.88
C TRP A 175 -5.83 -21.00 -12.56
N LYS A 176 -4.95 -21.06 -11.56
CA LYS A 176 -4.23 -22.31 -11.19
C LYS A 176 -5.16 -23.42 -10.69
N THR A 177 -6.37 -23.07 -10.25
CA THR A 177 -7.36 -24.01 -9.72
C THR A 177 -8.44 -24.42 -10.73
N ILE A 178 -8.37 -23.95 -11.98
CA ILE A 178 -9.25 -24.45 -13.05
C ILE A 178 -9.06 -25.96 -13.21
N GLY A 179 -10.18 -26.69 -13.32
CA GLY A 179 -10.21 -28.15 -13.21
C GLY A 179 -9.20 -28.89 -14.08
N TRP A 180 -9.12 -28.54 -15.37
CA TRP A 180 -8.14 -29.16 -16.28
C TRP A 180 -6.69 -28.72 -15.98
N LYS A 181 -6.46 -27.42 -15.68
CA LYS A 181 -5.13 -26.84 -15.41
C LYS A 181 -4.52 -27.45 -14.16
N PHE A 182 -5.29 -27.49 -13.07
CA PHE A 182 -4.88 -28.07 -11.81
C PHE A 182 -4.48 -29.55 -11.96
N LYS A 183 -5.32 -30.33 -12.64
CA LYS A 183 -5.04 -31.76 -12.90
C LYS A 183 -3.77 -31.96 -13.72
N GLU A 184 -3.56 -31.14 -14.75
CA GLU A 184 -2.35 -31.17 -15.58
C GLU A 184 -1.10 -30.81 -14.77
N ASP A 185 -1.16 -29.73 -14.01
CA ASP A 185 -0.04 -29.26 -13.17
C ASP A 185 0.33 -30.32 -12.13
N VAL A 186 -0.65 -30.91 -11.43
CA VAL A 186 -0.43 -32.01 -10.48
C VAL A 186 0.21 -33.21 -11.16
N TYR A 187 -0.27 -33.59 -12.35
CA TYR A 187 0.29 -34.69 -13.11
C TYR A 187 1.77 -34.43 -13.46
N TRP A 188 2.08 -33.30 -14.09
CA TRP A 188 3.45 -33.04 -14.53
C TRP A 188 4.39 -32.78 -13.36
N MET A 189 3.96 -32.09 -12.30
CA MET A 189 4.77 -31.96 -11.07
C MET A 189 5.10 -33.34 -10.51
N ARG A 190 4.12 -34.23 -10.32
CA ARG A 190 4.38 -35.57 -9.78
C ARG A 190 5.36 -36.36 -10.65
N ASN A 191 5.17 -36.37 -11.96
CA ASN A 191 6.03 -37.17 -12.84
C ASN A 191 7.40 -36.53 -13.13
N THR A 192 7.58 -35.21 -12.91
CA THR A 192 8.89 -34.56 -13.05
C THR A 192 9.74 -34.61 -11.79
N PHE A 193 9.13 -34.60 -10.60
CA PHE A 193 9.85 -34.67 -9.33
C PHE A 193 10.19 -36.10 -8.89
N TYR A 194 9.35 -37.09 -9.23
CA TYR A 194 9.45 -38.44 -8.65
C TYR A 194 9.83 -39.56 -9.64
N MET A 195 9.99 -39.26 -10.94
CA MET A 195 10.39 -40.26 -11.94
C MET A 195 11.55 -39.75 -12.80
N PRO A 196 12.80 -40.19 -12.53
CA PRO A 196 13.90 -39.98 -13.48
C PRO A 196 13.66 -40.86 -14.72
N VAL A 197 13.75 -40.28 -15.91
CA VAL A 197 13.56 -41.01 -17.18
C VAL A 197 14.75 -41.95 -17.42
N ILE A 198 14.48 -43.24 -17.64
CA ILE A 198 15.49 -44.32 -17.58
C ILE A 198 16.07 -44.69 -18.96
N ASP A 199 15.44 -44.34 -20.10
CA ASP A 199 16.02 -44.59 -21.44
C ASP A 199 15.56 -43.61 -22.54
N ASP A 200 16.11 -43.74 -23.75
CA ASP A 200 15.81 -42.95 -24.96
C ASP A 200 14.77 -43.60 -25.90
N SER A 201 13.85 -44.41 -25.37
CA SER A 201 12.73 -44.94 -26.15
C SER A 201 11.85 -43.82 -26.76
N PRO A 202 11.19 -44.06 -27.91
CA PRO A 202 10.30 -43.09 -28.53
C PRO A 202 9.21 -42.56 -27.57
N GLN A 203 8.68 -43.41 -26.69
CA GLN A 203 7.71 -43.03 -25.67
C GLN A 203 8.29 -42.04 -24.64
N ASN A 204 9.55 -42.25 -24.24
CA ASN A 204 10.25 -41.33 -23.34
C ASN A 204 10.57 -39.99 -24.02
N LYS A 205 10.83 -39.99 -25.33
CA LYS A 205 11.00 -38.75 -26.11
C LYS A 205 9.70 -37.94 -26.18
N GLU A 206 8.58 -38.57 -26.55
CA GLU A 206 7.26 -37.92 -26.59
C GLU A 206 6.85 -37.39 -25.20
N PHE A 207 7.13 -38.14 -24.14
CA PHE A 207 6.89 -37.71 -22.77
C PHE A 207 7.71 -36.46 -22.39
N LYS A 208 9.01 -36.43 -22.72
CA LYS A 208 9.89 -35.27 -22.52
C LYS A 208 9.38 -34.04 -23.28
N GLU A 209 8.94 -34.21 -24.52
CA GLU A 209 8.40 -33.13 -25.35
C GLU A 209 7.14 -32.52 -24.73
N LYS A 210 6.14 -33.34 -24.37
CA LYS A 210 4.91 -32.86 -23.72
C LYS A 210 5.16 -32.19 -22.36
N CYS A 211 6.12 -32.70 -21.59
CA CYS A 211 6.55 -32.08 -20.34
C CYS A 211 7.17 -30.70 -20.59
N ASN A 212 8.02 -30.57 -21.61
CA ASN A 212 8.63 -29.30 -21.99
C ASN A 212 7.59 -28.29 -22.49
N GLU A 213 6.60 -28.72 -23.27
CA GLU A 213 5.47 -27.87 -23.69
C GLU A 213 4.70 -27.31 -22.49
N TRP A 214 4.39 -28.16 -21.51
CA TRP A 214 3.75 -27.74 -20.27
C TRP A 214 4.60 -26.70 -19.51
N LYS A 215 5.90 -26.95 -19.32
CA LYS A 215 6.82 -26.02 -18.65
C LYS A 215 6.92 -24.68 -19.37
N GLN A 216 7.03 -24.70 -20.68
CA GLN A 216 7.10 -23.49 -21.51
C GLN A 216 5.82 -22.68 -21.39
N ARG A 217 4.65 -23.34 -21.44
CA ARG A 217 3.37 -22.68 -21.27
C ARG A 217 3.22 -22.08 -19.87
N ASP A 218 3.51 -22.83 -18.81
CA ASP A 218 3.39 -22.32 -17.43
C ASP A 218 4.30 -21.12 -17.16
N LYS A 219 5.52 -21.16 -17.73
CA LYS A 219 6.45 -20.03 -17.71
C LYS A 219 5.87 -18.82 -18.46
N MET A 220 5.37 -19.02 -19.68
CA MET A 220 4.76 -17.95 -20.48
C MET A 220 3.57 -17.30 -19.75
N GLU A 221 2.67 -18.10 -19.18
CA GLU A 221 1.51 -17.60 -18.42
C GLU A 221 1.96 -16.76 -17.22
N THR A 222 2.95 -17.26 -16.46
CA THR A 222 3.50 -16.54 -15.30
C THR A 222 4.18 -15.24 -15.69
N GLU A 223 4.95 -15.22 -16.79
CA GLU A 223 5.60 -14.02 -17.31
C GLU A 223 4.57 -12.99 -17.79
N GLN A 224 3.55 -13.43 -18.54
CA GLN A 224 2.48 -12.54 -19.00
C GLN A 224 1.70 -11.93 -17.83
N TRP A 225 1.38 -12.75 -16.82
CA TRP A 225 0.73 -12.26 -15.60
C TRP A 225 1.57 -11.21 -14.88
N ASN A 226 2.85 -11.49 -14.65
CA ASN A 226 3.73 -10.58 -13.92
C ASN A 226 3.96 -9.27 -14.68
N ASN A 227 4.10 -9.34 -16.00
CA ASN A 227 4.21 -8.15 -16.84
C ASN A 227 2.95 -7.30 -16.77
N TRP A 228 1.78 -7.94 -16.88
CA TRP A 228 0.49 -7.26 -16.76
C TRP A 228 0.30 -6.61 -15.38
N ILE A 229 0.61 -7.33 -14.30
CA ILE A 229 0.58 -6.79 -12.93
C ILE A 229 1.52 -5.60 -12.77
N THR A 230 2.74 -5.69 -13.30
CA THR A 230 3.73 -4.61 -13.25
C THR A 230 3.23 -3.36 -13.98
N GLU A 231 2.60 -3.53 -15.15
CA GLU A 231 1.98 -2.45 -15.89
C GLU A 231 0.87 -1.77 -15.09
N ILE A 232 -0.04 -2.57 -14.51
CA ILE A 232 -1.11 -2.06 -13.64
C ILE A 232 -0.56 -1.33 -12.42
N GLU A 233 0.46 -1.88 -11.76
CA GLU A 233 1.07 -1.29 -10.58
C GLU A 233 1.65 0.09 -10.90
N ASN A 234 2.38 0.20 -12.01
CA ASN A 234 2.98 1.46 -12.46
C ASN A 234 1.93 2.49 -12.90
N ASN A 235 0.87 2.07 -13.59
CA ASN A 235 -0.09 2.97 -14.20
C ASN A 235 -1.23 3.39 -13.26
N HIS A 236 -1.59 2.56 -12.29
CA HIS A 236 -2.83 2.71 -11.51
C HIS A 236 -2.63 2.63 -9.99
N VAL A 237 -1.86 1.66 -9.51
CA VAL A 237 -1.73 1.40 -8.07
C VAL A 237 -0.79 2.41 -7.43
N ASN A 238 0.45 2.48 -7.94
CA ASN A 238 1.55 3.29 -7.42
C ASN A 238 1.55 4.71 -7.98
N LYS A 239 0.77 4.97 -9.03
CA LYS A 239 0.67 6.30 -9.62
C LYS A 239 0.04 7.28 -8.63
N ASP A 240 0.70 8.43 -8.49
CA ASP A 240 0.20 9.55 -7.69
C ASP A 240 -1.23 9.91 -8.11
N CYS A 241 -2.14 9.90 -7.13
CA CYS A 241 -3.51 10.32 -7.36
C CYS A 241 -3.54 11.84 -7.58
N PRO A 242 -4.11 12.35 -8.69
CA PRO A 242 -4.19 13.80 -8.94
C PRO A 242 -4.90 14.57 -7.81
N GLN A 243 -5.87 13.93 -7.16
CA GLN A 243 -6.59 14.50 -6.02
C GLN A 243 -5.69 14.61 -4.78
N TRP A 244 -4.82 13.62 -4.55
CA TRP A 244 -3.82 13.68 -3.49
C TRP A 244 -2.81 14.79 -3.74
N ALA A 245 -2.31 14.91 -4.98
CA ALA A 245 -1.42 16.01 -5.36
C ALA A 245 -2.06 17.39 -5.14
N LYS A 246 -3.33 17.55 -5.57
CA LYS A 246 -4.12 18.77 -5.33
C LYS A 246 -4.29 19.04 -3.82
N TRP A 247 -4.66 18.02 -3.05
CA TRP A 247 -4.81 18.13 -1.60
C TRP A 247 -3.49 18.54 -0.92
N LYS A 248 -2.37 17.90 -1.26
CA LYS A 248 -1.03 18.24 -0.72
C LYS A 248 -0.71 19.71 -0.95
N LYS A 249 -0.95 20.21 -2.16
CA LYS A 249 -0.73 21.62 -2.52
C LYS A 249 -1.60 22.56 -1.69
N GLU A 250 -2.90 22.29 -1.61
CA GLU A 250 -3.85 23.12 -0.86
C GLU A 250 -3.54 23.17 0.63
N LYS A 251 -3.25 22.02 1.24
CA LYS A 251 -2.95 21.94 2.68
C LYS A 251 -1.58 22.52 3.03
N THR A 252 -0.59 22.36 2.14
CA THR A 252 0.72 23.01 2.31
C THR A 252 0.59 24.53 2.32
N ALA A 253 -0.23 25.10 1.43
CA ALA A 253 -0.48 26.54 1.43
C ALA A 253 -1.13 27.04 2.74
N ILE A 254 -2.04 26.25 3.34
CA ILE A 254 -2.62 26.55 4.65
C ILE A 254 -1.55 26.50 5.74
N PHE A 255 -0.72 25.45 5.72
CA PHE A 255 0.40 25.30 6.66
C PHE A 255 1.39 26.46 6.55
N ASP A 256 1.79 26.86 5.35
CA ASP A 256 2.77 27.94 5.11
C ASP A 256 2.27 29.29 5.62
N LYS A 257 0.97 29.56 5.41
CA LYS A 257 0.32 30.77 5.95
C LYS A 257 0.30 30.74 7.47
N TRP A 258 -0.06 29.60 8.05
CA TRP A 258 -0.05 29.42 9.50
C TRP A 258 1.36 29.55 10.08
N SER A 259 2.37 28.87 9.52
CA SER A 259 3.74 28.83 10.04
C SER A 259 4.37 30.22 10.07
N THR A 260 4.16 31.00 9.00
CA THR A 260 4.60 32.40 8.92
C THR A 260 3.92 33.25 10.00
N SER A 261 2.61 33.11 10.16
CA SER A 261 1.85 33.86 11.18
C SER A 261 2.26 33.47 12.60
N PHE A 262 2.48 32.18 12.83
CA PHE A 262 2.90 31.62 14.10
C PHE A 262 4.30 32.11 14.48
N ILE A 263 5.27 32.06 13.57
CA ILE A 263 6.62 32.60 13.80
C ILE A 263 6.57 34.08 14.17
N ASN A 264 5.78 34.88 13.45
CA ASN A 264 5.61 36.30 13.76
C ASN A 264 5.01 36.51 15.16
N SER A 265 4.11 35.63 15.61
CA SER A 265 3.57 35.66 16.97
C SER A 265 4.62 35.33 18.03
N LEU A 266 5.48 34.33 17.78
CA LEU A 266 6.59 33.97 18.67
C LEU A 266 7.58 35.13 18.80
N ILE A 267 7.87 35.82 17.69
CA ILE A 267 8.73 37.01 17.66
C ILE A 267 8.13 38.15 18.48
N ARG A 268 6.87 38.50 18.23
CA ARG A 268 6.19 39.59 18.94
C ARG A 268 6.12 39.34 20.44
N GLY A 269 5.85 38.10 20.83
CA GLY A 269 5.79 37.68 22.24
C GLY A 269 7.15 37.43 22.88
N LYS A 270 8.26 37.57 22.14
CA LYS A 270 9.62 37.23 22.56
C LYS A 270 9.68 35.86 23.24
N GLN A 271 9.06 34.85 22.61
CA GLN A 271 8.79 33.55 23.23
C GLN A 271 10.06 32.86 23.76
N TRP A 272 11.23 33.12 23.16
CA TRP A 272 12.52 32.63 23.63
C TRP A 272 12.87 33.03 25.08
N VAL A 273 12.26 34.07 25.64
CA VAL A 273 12.40 34.41 27.07
C VAL A 273 11.83 33.31 27.95
N LYS A 274 10.76 32.63 27.50
CA LYS A 274 10.18 31.47 28.19
C LYS A 274 10.97 30.19 27.96
N TRP A 275 11.50 29.99 26.75
CA TRP A 275 12.30 28.79 26.42
C TRP A 275 13.66 28.74 27.13
N LYS A 276 14.17 29.90 27.58
CA LYS A 276 15.41 30.01 28.35
C LYS A 276 15.21 29.83 29.86
N LYS A 277 13.97 29.69 30.33
CA LYS A 277 13.66 29.38 31.74
C LYS A 277 13.64 27.87 31.93
#